data_AF-A0A7C1VUF1-F1
#
_entry.id   AF-A0A7C1VUF1-F1
#
_cell.length_a   1.000
_cell.length_b   1.000
_cell.length_c   1.000
_cell.angle_alpha   90.00
_cell.angle_beta   90.00
_cell.angle_gamma   90.00
#
_symmetry.space_group_name_H-M   'P 1'
#
loop_
_entity.id
_entity.type
_entity.pdbx_description
1 polymer ?
#
loop_
_entity_poly.entity_id
_entity_poly.type
_entity_poly.pdbx_seq_one_letter_code
_entity_poly.pdbx_strand_id
1 'polypeptide(L)' 'METRLVRKKAVEKTVCTNCGKIINKNSWYYMEEGVGFHLHSLIARNYCEECYKKHGENVLIKSQQSF' A
#
# COMPACT_ATOMS: atom_id res chain seq x y z
N MET A 1 -5.78 13.62 6.94
CA MET A 1 -5.43 13.53 5.51
C MET A 1 -6.15 12.31 4.94
N GLU A 2 -6.78 12.44 3.78
CA GLU A 2 -7.51 11.34 3.13
C GLU A 2 -6.59 10.61 2.14
N THR A 3 -6.50 9.29 2.24
CA THR A 3 -5.69 8.44 1.37
C THR A 3 -6.52 7.28 0.85
N ARG A 4 -6.05 6.65 -0.24
CA ARG A 4 -6.66 5.47 -0.85
C ARG A 4 -5.60 4.49 -1.34
N LEU A 5 -5.99 3.24 -1.58
CA LEU A 5 -5.12 2.21 -2.15
C LEU A 5 -5.36 2.07 -3.65
N VAL A 6 -4.33 2.32 -4.43
CA VAL A 6 -4.38 2.17 -5.89
C VAL A 6 -3.60 0.93 -6.29
N ARG A 7 -4.25 0.06 -7.06
CA ARG A 7 -3.62 -1.16 -7.60
C ARG A 7 -2.58 -0.78 -8.66
N LYS A 8 -1.34 -1.21 -8.46
CA LYS A 8 -0.20 -0.94 -9.33
C LYS A 8 0.61 -2.19 -9.63
N LYS A 9 1.36 -2.15 -10.73
CA LYS A 9 2.35 -3.18 -11.08
C LYS A 9 3.72 -2.74 -10.57
N ALA A 10 4.40 -3.60 -9.85
CA ALA A 10 5.70 -3.30 -9.25
C ALA A 10 6.77 -3.14 -10.34
N VAL A 11 7.41 -1.98 -10.41
CA VAL A 11 8.53 -1.71 -11.36
C VAL A 11 9.85 -2.29 -10.82
N GLU A 12 9.97 -2.37 -9.50
CA GLU A 12 11.09 -2.92 -8.75
C GLU A 12 10.60 -3.78 -7.58
N LYS A 13 11.52 -4.39 -6.83
CA LYS A 13 11.15 -5.14 -5.61
C LYS A 13 10.70 -4.14 -4.54
N THR A 14 9.55 -4.40 -3.93
CA THR A 14 9.06 -3.63 -2.78
C THR A 14 8.62 -4.56 -1.65
N VAL A 15 8.27 -4.01 -0.49
CA VAL A 15 7.90 -4.76 0.72
C VAL A 15 6.49 -4.38 1.13
N CYS A 16 5.67 -5.39 1.43
CA CYS A 16 4.36 -5.17 2.02
C CYS A 16 4.49 -4.56 3.41
N THR A 17 3.94 -3.37 3.63
CA THR A 17 3.94 -2.66 4.91
C THR A 17 3.21 -3.44 6.00
N ASN A 18 2.17 -4.19 5.67
CA ASN A 18 1.37 -4.93 6.68
C ASN A 18 2.03 -6.25 7.13
N CYS A 19 2.63 -7.02 6.21
CA CYS A 19 3.12 -8.37 6.53
C CYS A 19 4.61 -8.60 6.25
N GLY A 20 5.35 -7.60 5.77
CA GLY A 20 6.77 -7.71 5.46
C GLY A 20 7.10 -8.57 4.23
N LYS A 21 6.10 -9.13 3.54
CA LYS A 21 6.31 -9.98 2.36
C LYS A 21 6.93 -9.18 1.22
N ILE A 22 7.92 -9.76 0.55
CA ILE A 22 8.53 -9.19 -0.66
C ILE A 22 7.52 -9.27 -1.82
N ILE A 23 7.29 -8.12 -2.45
CA ILE A 23 6.54 -7.98 -3.70
C ILE A 23 7.58 -7.88 -4.81
N ASN A 24 7.63 -8.89 -5.67
CA ASN A 24 8.60 -8.95 -6.75
C ASN A 24 8.26 -7.98 -7.88
N LYS A 25 9.28 -7.56 -8.64
CA LYS A 25 9.10 -6.85 -9.91
C LYS A 25 8.07 -7.56 -10.78
N ASN A 26 7.24 -6.78 -11.48
CA ASN A 26 6.09 -7.20 -12.29
C ASN A 26 4.90 -7.80 -11.52
N SER A 27 4.96 -7.92 -10.19
CA SER A 27 3.81 -8.36 -9.38
C SER A 27 2.81 -7.24 -9.18
N TRP A 28 1.54 -7.58 -8.98
CA TRP A 28 0.51 -6.62 -8.59
C TRP A 28 0.56 -6.36 -7.09
N TYR A 29 0.29 -5.12 -6.71
CA TYR A 29 0.20 -4.68 -5.32
C TYR A 29 -0.68 -3.43 -5.23
N TYR A 30 -0.90 -2.94 -4.01
CA TYR A 30 -1.68 -1.75 -3.72
C TYR A 30 -0.81 -0.70 -3.05
N MET A 31 -0.74 0.50 -3.63
CA MET A 31 0.04 1.63 -3.10
C MET A 31 -0.90 2.66 -2.48
N GLU A 32 -0.53 3.18 -1.31
CA GLU A 32 -1.22 4.31 -0.69
C GLU A 32 -0.91 5.61 -1.43
N GLU A 33 -1.96 6.34 -1.82
CA GLU A 33 -1.87 7.66 -2.45
C GLU A 33 -2.77 8.66 -1.72
N GLY A 34 -2.34 9.93 -1.69
CA GLY A 34 -3.15 11.04 -1.19
C GLY A 34 -4.31 11.37 -2.12
N VAL A 35 -5.47 11.66 -1.57
CA VAL A 35 -6.63 12.16 -2.33
C VAL A 35 -6.55 13.69 -2.39
N GLY A 36 -6.32 14.24 -3.58
CA GLY A 36 -6.21 15.69 -3.79
C GLY A 36 -4.87 16.32 -3.41
N PHE A 37 -3.87 15.52 -3.03
CA PHE A 37 -2.50 15.97 -2.76
C PHE A 37 -1.49 14.89 -3.12
N HIS A 38 -0.24 15.29 -3.35
CA HIS A 38 0.84 14.34 -3.60
C HIS A 38 1.39 13.81 -2.27
N LEU A 39 1.33 12.49 -2.08
CA LEU A 39 1.97 11.82 -0.95
C LEU A 39 3.42 11.54 -1.32
N HIS A 40 4.37 12.09 -0.55
CA HIS A 40 5.79 11.80 -0.76
C HIS A 40 6.05 10.29 -0.70
N SER A 41 6.88 9.79 -1.60
CA SER A 41 7.17 8.36 -1.77
C SER A 41 7.70 7.68 -0.50
N LEU A 42 8.36 8.41 0.39
CA LEU A 42 8.82 7.93 1.71
C LEU A 42 7.67 7.56 2.66
N ILE A 43 6.48 8.11 2.45
CA ILE A 43 5.28 7.90 3.26
C ILE A 43 4.32 6.93 2.55
N ALA A 44 4.47 6.72 1.24
CA ALA A 44 3.62 5.85 0.45
C ALA A 44 3.83 4.37 0.83
N ARG A 45 2.83 3.80 1.49
CA ARG A 45 2.82 2.39 1.93
C ARG A 45 2.43 1.47 0.79
N ASN A 46 2.90 0.23 0.86
CA ASN A 46 2.67 -0.78 -0.18
C ASN A 46 2.04 -2.02 0.45
N TYR A 47 1.02 -2.60 -0.16
CA TYR A 47 0.30 -3.77 0.37
C TYR A 47 0.20 -4.85 -0.69
N CYS A 48 0.57 -6.10 -0.34
CA CYS A 48 0.43 -7.23 -1.25
C CYS A 48 -1.05 -7.56 -1.50
N GLU A 49 -1.34 -8.24 -2.62
CA GLU A 49 -2.72 -8.63 -2.95
C GLU A 49 -3.37 -9.52 -1.89
N GLU A 50 -2.61 -10.37 -1.20
CA GLU A 50 -3.12 -11.21 -0.13
C GLU A 50 -3.62 -10.40 1.07
N CYS A 51 -2.84 -9.39 1.51
CA CYS A 51 -3.26 -8.51 2.60
C CYS A 51 -4.47 -7.68 2.20
N TYR A 52 -4.47 -7.15 0.97
CA TYR A 52 -5.61 -6.39 0.46
C TYR A 52 -6.89 -7.24 0.41
N LYS A 53 -6.83 -8.47 -0.13
CA LYS A 53 -7.98 -9.37 -0.19
C LYS A 53 -8.48 -9.79 1.20
N LYS A 54 -7.58 -9.96 2.16
CA LYS A 54 -7.92 -10.40 3.52
C LYS A 54 -8.54 -9.30 4.38
N HIS A 55 -8.04 -8.08 4.27
CA HIS A 55 -8.37 -6.99 5.20
C HIS A 55 -9.20 -5.87 4.55
N GLY A 56 -9.08 -5.70 3.23
CA GLY A 56 -9.64 -4.55 2.52
C GLY A 56 -8.90 -3.26 2.81
N GLU A 57 -9.22 -2.22 2.03
CA GLU A 57 -8.58 -0.91 2.10
C GLU A 57 -8.70 -0.26 3.49
N ASN A 58 -9.93 -0.19 4.02
CA ASN A 58 -10.22 0.53 5.27
C ASN A 58 -9.42 0.02 6.46
N VAL A 59 -9.15 -1.28 6.55
CA VAL A 59 -8.40 -1.87 7.67
C VAL A 59 -6.91 -1.60 7.51
N LEU A 60 -6.38 -1.71 6.29
CA LEU A 60 -4.96 -1.49 6.01
C LEU A 60 -4.54 -0.04 6.21
N ILE A 61 -5.40 0.92 5.85
CA ILE A 61 -5.13 2.35 6.07
C ILE A 61 -5.24 2.71 7.57
N LYS A 62 -6.28 2.23 8.27
CA LYS A 62 -6.54 2.58 9.68
C LYS A 62 -5.56 1.97 10.67
N SER A 63 -5.06 0.75 10.42
CA SER A 63 -4.12 0.07 11.34
C SER A 63 -2.80 0.81 11.52
N GLN A 64 -2.53 1.81 10.67
CA GLN A 64 -1.29 2.58 10.63
C GLN A 64 -1.49 4.08 10.90
N GLN A 65 -2.69 4.50 11.34
CA GLN A 65 -3.00 5.88 11.77
C GLN A 65 -2.97 6.07 13.29
N SER A 66 -2.48 5.08 14.06
CA SER A 66 -2.26 5.24 15.49
C SER A 66 -0.88 5.84 15.76
N PHE A 67 -0.77 7.17 15.66
CA PHE A 67 0.23 8.00 16.34
C PHE A 67 -0.37 9.40 16.58
#